data_AF-A0A8T5YQX3-F1
#
_entry.id   AF-A0A8T5YQX3-F1
#
_cell.length_a   1.000
_cell.length_b   1.000
_cell.length_c   1.000
_cell.angle_alpha   90.00
_cell.angle_beta   90.00
_cell.angle_gamma   90.00
#
_symmetry.space_group_name_H-M   'P 1'
#
loop_
_entity.id
_entity.type
_entity.pdbx_description
1 polymer ?
#
loop_
_entity_poly.entity_id
_entity_poly.type
_entity_poly.pdbx_seq_one_letter_code
_entity_poly.pdbx_strand_id
1 'polypeptide(L)'
;MKNIAAQMVNFDREQMRRIANNMLEQYDEKPQVQQVAQIINGVFSQLLATFPASLANRDQNELNEIRRQWVLAFRENGITTMEQVNAGMRVARRQNRPFLPSPGQFVA
;
A
#
# COMPACT_ATOMS: atom_id res chain seq x y z
N MET A 1 48.62 9.83 32.75
CA MET A 1 47.33 10.56 32.84
C MET A 1 46.62 10.40 31.51
N LYS A 2 45.60 9.51 31.43
CA LYS A 2 44.88 9.26 30.18
C LYS A 2 43.88 10.39 29.93
N ASN A 3 44.01 11.01 28.76
CA ASN A 3 43.46 12.30 28.39
C ASN A 3 41.91 12.24 28.32
N ILE A 4 41.21 13.01 29.16
CA ILE A 4 39.74 13.03 29.27
C ILE A 4 39.09 13.35 27.91
N ALA A 5 39.75 14.16 27.09
CA ALA A 5 39.33 14.47 25.72
C ALA A 5 39.21 13.22 24.82
N ALA A 6 40.09 12.23 24.99
CA ALA A 6 40.04 10.99 24.21
C ALA A 6 38.84 10.10 24.62
N GLN A 7 38.38 10.18 25.88
CA GLN A 7 37.21 9.43 26.34
C GLN A 7 35.91 10.04 25.80
N MET A 8 35.81 11.37 25.73
CA MET A 8 34.65 12.06 25.14
C MET A 8 34.48 11.75 23.65
N VAL A 9 35.57 11.79 22.86
CA VAL A 9 35.51 11.49 21.42
C VAL A 9 35.12 10.04 21.14
N ASN A 10 35.59 9.10 21.97
CA ASN A 10 35.22 7.69 21.83
C ASN A 10 33.76 7.42 22.22
N PHE A 11 33.27 8.08 23.27
CA PHE A 11 31.88 7.97 23.71
C PHE A 11 30.92 8.49 22.64
N ASP A 12 31.19 9.66 22.06
CA ASP A 12 30.36 10.28 21.04
C ASP A 12 30.27 9.41 19.76
N ARG A 13 31.41 8.86 19.33
CA ARG A 13 31.48 7.93 18.18
C ARG A 13 30.71 6.63 18.43
N GLU A 14 30.74 6.11 19.65
CA GLU A 14 30.04 4.87 20.00
C GLU A 14 28.53 5.08 20.14
N GLN A 15 28.10 6.22 20.70
CA GLN A 15 26.71 6.65 20.71
C GLN A 15 26.18 6.86 19.29
N MET A 16 26.91 7.57 18.42
CA MET A 16 26.53 7.76 17.02
C MET A 16 26.42 6.44 16.26
N ARG A 17 27.33 5.48 16.48
CA ARG A 17 27.23 4.15 15.87
C ARG A 17 26.01 3.37 16.33
N ARG A 18 25.67 3.43 17.62
CA ARG A 18 24.46 2.79 18.16
C ARG A 18 23.19 3.44 17.61
N ILE A 19 23.15 4.77 17.50
CA ILE A 19 22.02 5.50 16.92
C ILE A 19 21.91 5.18 15.41
N ALA A 20 23.02 5.15 14.66
CA ALA A 20 23.01 4.81 13.23
C ALA A 20 22.57 3.36 12.98
N ASN A 21 23.02 2.41 13.81
CA ASN A 21 22.58 1.02 13.73
C ASN A 21 21.11 0.86 14.12
N ASN A 22 20.61 1.61 15.11
CA ASN A 22 19.20 1.62 15.48
C ASN A 22 18.30 2.44 14.52
N MET A 23 18.87 3.33 13.69
CA MET A 23 18.15 4.07 12.64
C MET A 23 18.00 3.29 11.33
N LEU A 24 18.79 2.23 11.14
CA LEU A 24 18.70 1.38 9.94
C LEU A 24 17.61 0.31 10.06
N GLU A 25 17.03 0.12 11.24
CA GLU A 25 15.88 -0.76 11.47
C GLU A 25 14.64 0.09 11.74
N GLN A 26 13.87 0.39 10.69
CA GLN A 26 12.41 0.59 10.65
C GLN A 26 12.02 1.54 9.53
N TYR A 27 12.41 1.23 8.30
CA TYR A 27 11.50 1.51 7.18
C TYR A 27 10.45 0.39 7.21
N ASP A 28 9.39 0.64 7.98
CA ASP A 28 8.19 -0.19 8.16
C ASP A 28 7.33 -0.26 6.86
N GLU A 29 7.96 -0.23 5.70
CA GLU A 29 7.26 -0.34 4.41
C GLU A 29 6.81 -1.78 4.14
N LYS A 30 7.47 -2.79 4.72
CA LYS A 30 7.17 -4.21 4.45
C LYS A 30 5.85 -4.71 5.07
N PRO A 31 5.51 -4.41 6.33
CA PRO A 31 4.24 -4.86 6.93
C PRO A 31 3.04 -4.19 6.28
N GLN A 32 3.15 -2.89 6.02
CA GLN A 32 2.07 -2.09 5.47
C GLN A 32 1.75 -2.48 4.01
N VAL A 33 2.76 -2.77 3.19
CA VAL A 33 2.56 -3.24 1.80
C VAL A 33 1.88 -4.61 1.75
N GLN A 34 2.20 -5.54 2.66
CA GLN A 34 1.55 -6.84 2.72
C GLN A 34 0.08 -6.72 3.14
N GLN A 35 -0.22 -5.87 4.12
CA GLN A 35 -1.58 -5.64 4.60
C GLN A 35 -2.44 -4.97 3.53
N VAL A 36 -1.88 -3.98 2.81
CA VAL A 36 -2.53 -3.32 1.67
C VAL A 36 -2.77 -4.32 0.53
N ALA A 37 -1.82 -5.20 0.22
CA ALA A 37 -2.01 -6.24 -0.80
C ALA A 37 -3.14 -7.22 -0.46
N GLN A 38 -3.29 -7.61 0.81
CA GLN A 38 -4.40 -8.46 1.26
C GLN A 38 -5.76 -7.76 1.12
N ILE A 39 -5.83 -6.49 1.51
CA ILE A 39 -7.03 -5.66 1.34
C ILE A 39 -7.37 -5.58 -0.15
N ILE A 40 -6.41 -5.25 -1.01
CA ILE A 40 -6.62 -5.12 -2.46
C ILE A 40 -7.09 -6.44 -3.08
N ASN A 41 -6.51 -7.58 -2.71
CA ASN A 41 -6.93 -8.87 -3.25
C ASN A 41 -8.40 -9.20 -2.91
N GLY A 42 -8.83 -8.86 -1.70
CA GLY A 42 -10.24 -8.99 -1.29
C GLY A 42 -11.17 -8.07 -2.09
N VAL A 43 -10.76 -6.82 -2.28
CA VAL A 43 -11.53 -5.82 -3.05
C VAL A 43 -11.63 -6.19 -4.51
N PHE A 44 -10.53 -6.61 -5.10
CA PHE A 44 -10.49 -6.96 -6.51
C PHE A 44 -11.45 -8.11 -6.75
N SER A 45 -11.41 -9.16 -5.94
CA SER A 45 -12.36 -10.28 -6.02
C SER A 45 -13.83 -9.83 -5.96
N GLN A 46 -14.15 -8.88 -5.09
CA GLN A 46 -15.52 -8.33 -4.99
C GLN A 46 -15.91 -7.44 -6.17
N LEU A 47 -14.99 -6.62 -6.68
CA LEU A 47 -15.20 -5.81 -7.87
C LEU A 47 -15.43 -6.70 -9.09
N LEU A 48 -14.61 -7.74 -9.26
CA LEU A 48 -14.75 -8.72 -10.34
C LEU A 48 -16.10 -9.45 -10.28
N ALA A 49 -16.55 -9.81 -9.07
CA ALA A 49 -17.87 -10.43 -8.88
C ALA A 49 -19.03 -9.46 -9.16
N THR A 50 -18.84 -8.16 -8.92
CA THR A 50 -19.88 -7.13 -9.15
C THR A 50 -19.97 -6.73 -10.63
N PHE A 51 -18.86 -6.78 -11.36
CA PHE A 51 -18.76 -6.35 -12.76
C PHE A 51 -18.24 -7.45 -13.69
N PRO A 52 -18.93 -8.60 -13.82
CA PRO A 52 -18.45 -9.74 -14.61
C PRO A 52 -18.23 -9.39 -16.09
N ALA A 53 -19.01 -8.44 -16.63
CA ALA A 53 -18.85 -7.95 -18.00
C ALA A 53 -17.52 -7.20 -18.24
N SER A 54 -16.90 -6.64 -17.20
CA SER A 54 -15.62 -5.93 -17.33
C SER A 54 -14.44 -6.84 -17.65
N LEU A 55 -14.63 -8.16 -17.50
CA LEU A 55 -13.63 -9.20 -17.68
C LEU A 55 -13.95 -10.12 -18.86
N ALA A 56 -15.09 -9.92 -19.50
CA ALA A 56 -15.43 -10.65 -20.71
C ALA A 56 -14.28 -10.46 -21.71
N ASN A 57 -13.65 -11.58 -22.11
CA ASN A 57 -12.57 -11.64 -23.09
C ASN A 57 -11.21 -11.06 -22.65
N ARG A 58 -10.94 -10.88 -21.36
CA ARG A 58 -9.60 -10.46 -20.88
C ARG A 58 -8.70 -11.64 -20.57
N ASP A 59 -7.42 -11.52 -20.91
CA ASP A 59 -6.40 -12.50 -20.56
C ASP A 59 -5.78 -12.27 -19.16
N GLN A 60 -5.00 -13.23 -18.68
CA GLN A 60 -4.39 -13.17 -17.36
C GLN A 60 -3.40 -12.00 -17.20
N ASN A 61 -2.72 -11.58 -18.26
CA ASN A 61 -1.78 -10.46 -18.25
C ASN A 61 -2.55 -9.14 -18.12
N GLU A 62 -3.65 -8.97 -18.84
CA GLU A 62 -4.53 -7.82 -18.70
C GLU A 62 -5.10 -7.73 -17.29
N LEU A 63 -5.56 -8.84 -16.71
CA LEU A 63 -6.04 -8.88 -15.33
C LEU A 63 -4.95 -8.49 -14.33
N ASN A 64 -3.71 -8.93 -14.55
CA ASN A 64 -2.58 -8.58 -13.71
C ASN A 64 -2.23 -7.09 -13.82
N GLU A 65 -2.30 -6.51 -15.01
CA GLU A 65 -2.06 -5.09 -15.21
C GLU A 65 -3.16 -4.24 -14.57
N ILE A 66 -4.44 -4.62 -14.72
CA ILE A 66 -5.54 -3.94 -14.02
C ILE A 66 -5.29 -4.00 -12.50
N ARG A 67 -4.94 -5.16 -11.95
CA ARG A 67 -4.62 -5.30 -10.52
C ARG A 67 -3.49 -4.33 -10.12
N ARG A 68 -2.43 -4.25 -10.92
CA ARG A 68 -1.29 -3.34 -10.68
C ARG A 68 -1.74 -1.88 -10.64
N GLN A 69 -2.57 -1.45 -11.59
CA GLN A 69 -3.09 -0.09 -11.64
C GLN A 69 -3.96 0.24 -10.42
N TRP A 70 -4.77 -0.72 -9.96
CA TRP A 70 -5.56 -0.57 -8.73
C TRP A 70 -4.68 -0.44 -7.48
N VAL A 71 -3.60 -1.23 -7.39
CA VAL A 71 -2.63 -1.11 -6.28
C VAL A 71 -1.98 0.27 -6.26
N LEU A 72 -1.54 0.77 -7.41
CA LEU A 72 -0.92 2.09 -7.53
C LEU A 72 -1.88 3.19 -7.08
N ALA A 73 -3.11 3.17 -7.61
CA ALA A 73 -4.10 4.18 -7.27
C ALA A 73 -4.52 4.14 -5.80
N PHE A 74 -4.65 2.96 -5.19
CA PHE A 74 -4.96 2.86 -3.76
C PHE A 74 -3.84 3.47 -2.92
N ARG A 75 -2.58 3.19 -3.29
CA ARG A 75 -1.42 3.77 -2.61
C ARG A 75 -1.36 5.30 -2.79
N GLU A 76 -1.57 5.79 -4.00
CA GLU A 76 -1.55 7.23 -4.31
C GLU A 76 -2.65 8.00 -3.57
N ASN A 77 -3.81 7.38 -3.35
CA ASN A 77 -4.93 8.01 -2.65
C ASN A 77 -4.99 7.65 -1.15
N GLY A 78 -3.96 6.99 -0.60
CA GLY A 78 -3.90 6.64 0.82
C GLY A 78 -4.96 5.65 1.29
N ILE A 79 -5.48 4.80 0.39
CA ILE A 79 -6.36 3.69 0.76
C ILE A 79 -5.50 2.58 1.38
N THR A 80 -5.53 2.50 2.70
CA THR A 80 -4.79 1.51 3.49
C THR A 80 -5.70 0.69 4.40
N THR A 81 -7.00 0.99 4.43
CA THR A 81 -7.97 0.36 5.34
C THR A 81 -9.16 -0.26 4.61
N MET A 82 -9.76 -1.28 5.22
CA MET A 82 -10.96 -1.92 4.70
C MET A 82 -12.20 -1.00 4.76
N GLU A 83 -12.22 0.00 5.64
CA GLU A 83 -13.31 0.98 5.73
C GLU A 83 -13.35 1.91 4.52
N GLN A 84 -12.20 2.45 4.10
CA GLN A 84 -12.07 3.27 2.89
C GLN A 84 -12.50 2.48 1.65
N VAL A 85 -12.06 1.22 1.58
CA VAL A 85 -12.50 0.26 0.56
C VAL A 85 -14.01 0.07 0.55
N ASN A 86 -14.62 -0.16 1.71
CA ASN A 86 -16.06 -0.38 1.81
C ASN A 86 -16.84 0.88 1.40
N ALA A 87 -16.30 2.07 1.66
CA ALA A 87 -16.84 3.32 1.15
C ALA A 87 -16.82 3.38 -0.37
N GLY A 88 -15.68 3.09 -1.00
CA GLY A 88 -15.56 3.02 -2.46
C GLY A 88 -16.48 1.97 -3.09
N MET A 89 -16.63 0.80 -2.45
CA MET A 89 -17.56 -0.24 -2.91
C MET A 89 -19.02 0.20 -2.85
N ARG A 90 -19.42 1.01 -1.86
CA ARG A 90 -20.78 1.60 -1.82
C ARG A 90 -21.00 2.55 -2.99
N VAL A 91 -19.99 3.36 -3.33
CA VAL A 91 -20.04 4.26 -4.50
C VAL A 91 -20.13 3.44 -5.79
N ALA A 92 -19.27 2.43 -5.95
CA ALA A 92 -19.26 1.54 -7.12
C ALA A 92 -20.60 0.84 -7.34
N ARG A 93 -21.24 0.31 -6.29
CA ARG A 93 -22.56 -0.35 -6.39
C ARG A 93 -23.70 0.60 -6.74
N ARG A 94 -23.58 1.90 -6.42
CA ARG A 94 -24.58 2.91 -6.81
C ARG A 94 -24.47 3.30 -8.28
N GLN A 95 -23.34 3.01 -8.93
CA GLN A 95 -23.18 3.31 -10.34
C GLN A 95 -24.04 2.35 -11.17
N ASN A 96 -24.94 2.90 -11.97
CA ASN A 96 -25.84 2.11 -12.83
C ASN A 96 -25.15 1.66 -14.13
N ARG A 97 -23.84 1.37 -14.08
CA ARG A 97 -23.03 1.00 -15.26
C ARG A 97 -22.43 -0.39 -15.04
N PRO A 98 -22.40 -1.26 -16.07
CA PRO A 98 -21.89 -2.63 -15.95
C PRO A 98 -20.35 -2.73 -15.99
N PHE A 99 -19.65 -1.60 -15.89
CA PHE A 99 -18.21 -1.49 -16.02
C PHE A 99 -17.55 -1.12 -14.69
N LEU A 100 -16.34 -1.62 -14.47
CA LEU A 100 -15.50 -1.28 -13.34
C LEU A 100 -15.29 0.25 -13.28
N PRO A 101 -15.48 0.90 -12.11
CA PRO A 101 -15.15 2.32 -11.97
C PRO A 101 -13.65 2.54 -12.16
N SER A 102 -13.24 3.75 -12.56
CA SER A 102 -11.81 4.08 -12.48
C SER A 102 -11.37 4.14 -11.01
N PRO A 103 -10.10 3.87 -10.69
CA PRO A 103 -9.64 3.98 -9.32
C PRO A 103 -9.90 5.36 -8.71
N GLY A 104 -9.74 6.45 -9.47
CA GLY A 104 -10.08 7.80 -9.00
C GLY A 104 -11.57 7.99 -8.68
N GLN A 105 -12.48 7.35 -9.43
CA GLN A 105 -13.91 7.34 -9.11
C GLN A 105 -14.26 6.47 -7.89
N PHE A 106 -13.39 5.52 -7.56
CA PHE A 106 -13.56 4.63 -6.42
C PHE A 106 -13.14 5.31 -5.10
N VAL A 107 -12.20 6.27 -5.15
CA VAL A 107 -11.69 6.96 -3.96
C VAL A 107 -12.37 8.31 -3.68
N ALA A 108 -13.09 8.87 -4.65
CA ALA A 108 -13.77 10.17 -4.55
C ALA A 108 -14.99 10.19 -3.62
#